data_AF-A0A1G5ZDZ3-F1
#
_entry.id   AF-A0A1G5ZDZ3-F1
#
_cell.length_a   1.000
_cell.length_b   1.000
_cell.length_c   1.000
_cell.angle_alpha   90.00
_cell.angle_beta   90.00
_cell.angle_gamma   90.00
#
_symmetry.space_group_name_H-M   'P 1'
#
loop_
_entity.id
_entity.type
_entity.pdbx_description
1 polymer ?
#
loop_
_entity_poly.entity_id
_entity_poly.type
_entity_poly.pdbx_seq_one_letter_code
_entity_poly.pdbx_strand_id
1 'polypeptide(L)'
;MTTRRRFSRRGNIVKQSNRQLLEDSLAAAVTRLISEHDPTIGKPALRIAAKLAAFIASSVAVQTQSVQRALPTVEDNLEPLARALMVQLVEQAQGRFDPRLSRFKAVPPPAPSQYPISLPADWAGPVAGPTVIERHFGIPRSTLFRWQKRDEAIALKTGSSRFVFPLKQFVDARPADGIAALIAVFGDHRSTWQWLMSPNEKFAATPPIDALLRGKVADVVAAAGLASEHGA
;
A
#
# COMPACT_ATOMS: atom_id res chain seq x y z
N MET A 1 8.44 5.02 32.36
CA MET A 1 8.44 3.78 31.54
C MET A 1 8.43 4.14 30.06
N THR A 2 9.60 4.20 29.43
CA THR A 2 9.75 4.56 28.01
C THR A 2 9.50 3.33 27.15
N THR A 3 8.38 3.31 26.43
CA THR A 3 7.91 2.15 25.67
C THR A 3 8.90 1.70 24.58
N ARG A 4 9.07 0.38 24.43
CA ARG A 4 9.96 -0.34 23.48
C ARG A 4 9.95 0.21 22.03
N ARG A 5 8.82 0.80 21.60
CA ARG A 5 8.66 1.45 20.28
C ARG A 5 9.49 2.73 20.09
N ARG A 6 9.74 3.52 21.14
CA ARG A 6 10.59 4.72 21.03
C ARG A 6 12.06 4.35 20.83
N PHE A 7 12.51 3.25 21.45
CA PHE A 7 13.86 2.71 21.24
C PHE A 7 14.08 2.17 19.83
N SER A 8 13.08 1.50 19.23
CA SER A 8 13.23 0.98 17.84
C SER A 8 13.31 2.11 16.81
N ARG A 9 12.59 3.22 17.00
CA ARG A 9 12.71 4.41 16.11
C ARG A 9 14.05 5.12 16.28
N ARG A 10 14.50 5.36 17.52
CA ARG A 10 15.82 5.98 17.78
C ARG A 10 16.97 5.12 17.25
N GLY A 11 16.91 3.81 17.45
CA GLY A 11 17.93 2.89 16.92
C GLY A 11 17.99 2.88 15.40
N ASN A 12 16.84 2.97 14.71
CA ASN A 12 16.81 3.05 13.25
C ASN A 12 17.37 4.40 12.73
N ILE A 13 17.07 5.50 13.42
CA ILE A 13 17.61 6.84 13.08
C ILE A 13 19.14 6.85 13.21
N VAL A 14 19.70 6.25 14.27
CA VAL A 14 21.15 6.15 14.47
C VAL A 14 21.81 5.23 13.43
N LYS A 15 21.16 4.12 13.05
CA LYS A 15 21.67 3.26 11.97
C LYS A 15 21.66 3.99 10.62
N GLN A 16 20.64 4.79 10.35
CA GLN A 16 20.57 5.60 9.13
C GLN A 16 21.62 6.72 9.11
N SER A 17 21.89 7.38 10.25
CA SER A 17 22.94 8.40 10.31
C SER A 17 24.34 7.83 10.08
N ASN A 18 24.58 6.60 10.55
CA ASN A 18 25.88 5.94 10.38
C ASN A 18 26.05 5.23 9.03
N ARG A 19 24.99 5.14 8.22
CA ARG A 19 25.02 4.47 6.91
C ARG A 19 26.05 5.09 5.98
N GLN A 20 26.16 6.42 5.96
CA GLN A 20 27.08 7.11 5.06
C GLN A 20 28.54 6.78 5.37
N LEU A 21 28.91 6.74 6.65
CA LEU A 21 30.25 6.37 7.08
C LEU A 21 30.59 4.91 6.70
N LEU A 22 29.61 4.01 6.83
CA LEU A 22 29.73 2.62 6.40
C LEU A 22 29.88 2.51 4.88
N GLU A 23 29.08 3.27 4.12
CA GLU A 23 29.16 3.33 2.65
C GLU A 23 30.55 3.80 2.20
N ASP A 24 31.07 4.90 2.74
CA ASP A 24 32.38 5.42 2.38
C ASP A 24 33.51 4.41 2.68
N SER A 25 33.43 3.74 3.84
CA SER A 25 34.39 2.71 4.25
C SER A 25 34.35 1.47 3.33
N LEU A 26 33.14 1.03 2.96
CA LEU A 26 32.94 -0.11 2.05
C LEU A 26 33.41 0.23 0.64
N ALA A 27 33.17 1.45 0.15
CA ALA A 27 33.62 1.87 -1.16
C ALA A 27 35.15 1.86 -1.24
N ALA A 28 35.84 2.34 -0.19
CA ALA A 28 37.29 2.29 -0.11
C ALA A 28 37.83 0.84 -0.11
N ALA A 29 37.19 -0.06 0.63
CA ALA A 29 37.57 -1.48 0.68
C ALA A 29 37.39 -2.18 -0.67
N VAL A 30 36.24 -2.01 -1.32
CA VAL A 30 35.94 -2.59 -2.63
C VAL A 30 36.87 -2.05 -3.71
N THR A 31 37.19 -0.75 -3.67
CA THR A 31 38.16 -0.15 -4.60
C THR A 31 39.51 -0.86 -4.54
N ARG A 32 40.03 -1.09 -3.33
CA ARG A 32 41.33 -1.78 -3.14
C ARG A 32 41.28 -3.21 -3.70
N LEU A 33 40.26 -3.98 -3.32
CA LEU A 33 40.12 -5.38 -3.73
C LEU A 33 40.02 -5.55 -5.26
N ILE A 34 39.25 -4.69 -5.93
CA ILE A 34 39.11 -4.74 -7.40
C ILE A 34 40.44 -4.37 -8.06
N SER A 35 41.14 -3.32 -7.59
CA SER A 35 42.44 -2.93 -8.15
C SER A 35 43.52 -3.98 -7.97
N GLU A 36 43.47 -4.76 -6.89
CA GLU A 36 44.39 -5.89 -6.66
C GLU A 36 44.14 -7.04 -7.66
N HIS A 37 42.88 -7.30 -8.03
CA HIS A 37 42.52 -8.37 -8.96
C HIS A 37 42.63 -7.96 -10.43
N ASP A 38 42.29 -6.71 -10.76
CA ASP A 38 42.39 -6.16 -12.12
C ASP A 38 43.02 -4.75 -12.06
N PRO A 39 44.36 -4.64 -12.22
CA PRO A 39 45.04 -3.35 -12.22
C PRO A 39 44.76 -2.54 -13.49
N THR A 40 44.17 -3.14 -14.53
CA THR A 40 43.92 -2.49 -15.83
C THR A 40 42.55 -1.82 -15.92
N ILE A 41 41.70 -2.02 -14.92
CA ILE A 41 40.35 -1.46 -14.88
C ILE A 41 40.35 0.07 -14.99
N GLY A 42 39.46 0.59 -15.82
CA GLY A 42 39.27 2.03 -15.97
C GLY A 42 38.84 2.69 -14.65
N LYS A 43 39.52 3.79 -14.26
CA LYS A 43 39.20 4.54 -13.03
C LYS A 43 37.71 4.91 -12.87
N PRO A 44 36.95 5.28 -13.92
CA PRO A 44 35.51 5.53 -13.80
C PRO A 44 34.72 4.27 -13.46
N ALA A 45 35.00 3.15 -14.12
CA ALA A 45 34.33 1.87 -13.87
C ALA A 45 34.61 1.38 -12.45
N LEU A 46 35.87 1.47 -12.01
CA LEU A 46 36.28 1.15 -10.64
C LEU A 46 35.51 1.96 -9.58
N ARG A 47 35.40 3.29 -9.77
CA ARG A 47 34.65 4.16 -8.86
C ARG A 47 33.17 3.82 -8.83
N ILE A 48 32.56 3.53 -9.97
CA ILE A 48 31.13 3.18 -10.06
C ILE A 48 30.89 1.84 -9.37
N ALA A 49 31.70 0.83 -9.66
CA ALA A 49 31.59 -0.50 -9.04
C ALA A 49 31.71 -0.43 -7.51
N ALA A 50 32.72 0.29 -7.01
CA ALA A 50 32.92 0.47 -5.57
C ALA A 50 31.76 1.21 -4.90
N LYS A 51 31.25 2.29 -5.50
CA LYS A 51 30.09 3.02 -4.99
C LYS A 51 28.83 2.18 -4.98
N LEU A 52 28.57 1.44 -6.05
CA LEU A 52 27.38 0.59 -6.17
C LEU A 52 27.39 -0.53 -5.13
N ALA A 53 28.52 -1.23 -4.98
CA ALA A 53 28.69 -2.27 -3.96
C ALA A 53 28.49 -1.72 -2.55
N ALA A 54 29.11 -0.58 -2.25
CA ALA A 54 28.98 0.08 -0.95
C ALA A 54 27.56 0.55 -0.65
N PHE A 55 26.89 1.16 -1.62
CA PHE A 55 25.52 1.64 -1.48
C PHE A 55 24.55 0.48 -1.20
N ILE A 56 24.66 -0.61 -1.96
CA ILE A 56 23.81 -1.79 -1.78
C ILE A 56 24.07 -2.42 -0.40
N ALA A 57 25.32 -2.70 -0.06
CA ALA A 57 25.68 -3.35 1.20
C ALA A 57 25.30 -2.51 2.43
N SER A 58 25.58 -1.20 2.42
CA SER A 58 25.19 -0.30 3.50
C SER A 58 23.66 -0.15 3.62
N SER A 59 22.94 -0.16 2.49
CA SER A 59 21.48 -0.11 2.47
C SER A 59 20.85 -1.37 3.03
N VAL A 60 21.41 -2.55 2.74
CA VAL A 60 20.96 -3.83 3.31
C VAL A 60 21.23 -3.88 4.82
N ALA A 61 22.40 -3.43 5.27
CA ALA A 61 22.79 -3.44 6.68
C ALA A 61 21.87 -2.60 7.59
N VAL A 62 21.27 -1.54 7.05
CA VAL A 62 20.40 -0.61 7.78
C VAL A 62 18.91 -0.94 7.64
N GLN A 63 18.56 -2.03 6.93
CA GLN A 63 17.17 -2.46 6.80
C GLN A 63 16.52 -2.82 8.15
N THR A 64 15.20 -2.74 8.16
CA THR A 64 14.40 -3.14 9.33
C THR A 64 14.50 -4.64 9.59
N GLN A 65 14.28 -5.07 10.84
CA GLN A 65 14.33 -6.48 11.21
C GLN A 65 13.30 -7.35 10.45
N SER A 66 12.16 -6.77 10.05
CA SER A 66 11.18 -7.47 9.21
C SER A 66 11.71 -7.73 7.80
N VAL A 67 12.42 -6.76 7.21
CA VAL A 67 13.02 -6.91 5.88
C VAL A 67 14.21 -7.87 5.95
N GLN A 68 15.07 -7.76 6.96
CA GLN A 68 16.20 -8.68 7.15
C GLN A 68 15.77 -10.14 7.27
N ARG A 69 14.63 -10.42 7.92
CA ARG A 69 14.05 -11.77 8.00
C ARG A 69 13.51 -12.31 6.67
N ALA A 70 13.19 -11.42 5.74
CA ALA A 70 12.74 -11.79 4.40
C ALA A 70 13.89 -11.92 3.40
N LEU A 71 15.10 -11.44 3.71
CA LEU A 71 16.25 -11.56 2.79
C LEU A 71 16.57 -13.00 2.34
N PRO A 72 16.45 -14.04 3.19
CA PRO A 72 16.68 -15.41 2.76
C PRO A 72 15.74 -15.86 1.62
N THR A 73 14.52 -15.29 1.51
CA THR A 73 13.61 -15.66 0.41
C THR A 73 14.08 -15.13 -0.95
N VAL A 74 15.00 -14.17 -0.94
CA VAL A 74 15.56 -13.53 -2.14
C VAL A 74 16.94 -14.08 -2.47
N GLU A 75 17.60 -14.74 -1.52
CA GLU A 75 18.96 -15.29 -1.66
C GLU A 75 19.07 -16.23 -2.86
N ASP A 76 18.11 -17.15 -3.02
CA ASP A 76 18.05 -18.08 -4.15
C ASP A 76 17.81 -17.40 -5.52
N ASN A 77 17.35 -16.15 -5.52
CA ASN A 77 17.03 -15.37 -6.71
C ASN A 77 17.95 -14.14 -6.89
N LEU A 78 19.07 -14.09 -6.17
CA LEU A 78 19.97 -12.93 -6.20
C LEU A 78 20.57 -12.70 -7.59
N GLU A 79 20.97 -13.77 -8.29
CA GLU A 79 21.60 -13.67 -9.60
C GLU A 79 20.66 -13.09 -10.68
N PRO A 80 19.41 -13.58 -10.86
CA PRO A 80 18.44 -12.93 -11.76
C PRO A 80 18.24 -11.44 -11.46
N LEU A 81 18.16 -11.07 -10.18
CA LEU A 81 17.97 -9.68 -9.76
C LEU A 81 19.20 -8.81 -10.05
N ALA A 82 20.39 -9.30 -9.78
CA ALA A 82 21.64 -8.63 -10.09
C ALA A 82 21.80 -8.44 -11.60
N ARG A 83 21.43 -9.45 -12.40
CA ARG A 83 21.45 -9.38 -13.87
C ARG A 83 20.49 -8.32 -14.39
N ALA A 84 19.25 -8.27 -13.88
CA ALA A 84 18.28 -7.25 -14.25
C ALA A 84 18.76 -5.83 -13.91
N LEU A 85 19.38 -5.65 -12.73
CA LEU A 85 20.00 -4.39 -12.34
C LEU A 85 21.12 -3.98 -13.32
N MET A 86 21.97 -4.93 -13.72
CA MET A 86 23.06 -4.66 -14.65
C MET A 86 22.57 -4.28 -16.04
N VAL A 87 21.51 -4.92 -16.55
CA VAL A 87 20.89 -4.55 -17.83
C VAL A 87 20.43 -3.08 -17.78
N GLN A 88 19.70 -2.70 -16.73
CA GLN A 88 19.25 -1.32 -16.56
C GLN A 88 20.42 -0.34 -16.45
N LEU A 89 21.47 -0.69 -15.69
CA LEU A 89 22.64 0.17 -15.53
C LEU A 89 23.36 0.41 -16.87
N VAL A 90 23.53 -0.64 -17.67
CA VAL A 90 24.19 -0.57 -18.98
C VAL A 90 23.36 0.26 -19.95
N GLU A 91 22.05 0.03 -20.02
CA GLU A 91 21.14 0.84 -20.84
C GLU A 91 21.20 2.32 -20.47
N GLN A 92 21.23 2.65 -19.17
CA GLN A 92 21.36 4.04 -18.72
C GLN A 92 22.74 4.64 -19.01
N ALA A 93 23.80 3.85 -18.98
CA ALA A 93 25.15 4.31 -19.32
C ALA A 93 25.33 4.52 -20.84
N GLN A 94 24.63 3.73 -21.67
CA GLN A 94 24.66 3.83 -23.13
C GLN A 94 23.71 4.90 -23.68
N GLY A 95 22.57 5.11 -23.02
CA GLY A 95 21.75 6.30 -23.25
C GLY A 95 22.48 7.55 -22.76
N ARG A 96 22.28 8.70 -23.42
CA ARG A 96 22.75 9.98 -22.87
C ARG A 96 22.06 10.21 -21.53
N PHE A 97 22.69 9.79 -20.44
CA PHE A 97 22.20 10.02 -19.09
C PHE A 97 22.18 11.53 -18.83
N ASP A 98 21.00 12.12 -18.93
CA ASP A 98 20.78 13.51 -18.55
C ASP A 98 20.23 13.53 -17.12
N PRO A 99 21.04 13.82 -16.09
CA PRO A 99 20.60 13.82 -14.69
C PRO A 99 19.47 14.83 -14.42
N ARG A 100 19.21 15.75 -15.36
CA ARG A 100 18.08 16.69 -15.32
C ARG A 100 16.77 16.09 -15.81
N LEU A 101 16.81 15.10 -16.73
CA LEU A 101 15.62 14.41 -17.25
C LEU A 101 15.19 13.23 -16.36
N SER A 102 16.12 12.60 -15.63
CA SER A 102 15.81 11.50 -14.71
C SER A 102 15.10 11.92 -13.43
N ARG A 103 14.94 13.22 -13.16
CA ARG A 103 14.24 13.69 -11.94
C ARG A 103 12.74 13.39 -11.97
N PHE A 104 12.18 12.99 -13.11
CA PHE A 104 10.78 12.58 -13.22
C PHE A 104 10.61 11.62 -14.41
N LYS A 105 11.04 10.36 -14.25
CA LYS A 105 10.39 9.28 -15.00
C LYS A 105 9.39 8.64 -14.06
N ALA A 106 8.21 9.24 -13.98
CA ALA A 106 7.06 8.54 -13.42
C ALA A 106 6.96 7.23 -14.20
N VAL A 107 7.15 6.10 -13.53
CA VAL A 107 6.65 4.82 -14.06
C VAL A 107 5.18 5.12 -14.38
N PRO A 108 4.75 5.07 -15.65
CA PRO A 108 3.33 5.17 -15.93
C PRO A 108 2.69 4.11 -15.07
N PRO A 109 1.67 4.44 -14.26
CA PRO A 109 0.96 3.41 -13.52
C PRO A 109 0.62 2.29 -14.51
N PRO A 110 0.73 1.01 -14.10
CA PRO A 110 0.33 -0.10 -14.96
C PRO A 110 -1.01 0.27 -15.59
N ALA A 111 -1.13 0.08 -16.91
CA ALA A 111 -2.30 0.48 -17.68
C ALA A 111 -3.55 0.23 -16.83
N PRO A 112 -4.42 1.24 -16.64
CA PRO A 112 -5.54 1.10 -15.72
C PRO A 112 -6.24 -0.18 -16.09
N SER A 113 -6.35 -1.08 -15.11
CA SER A 113 -7.40 -2.09 -15.14
C SER A 113 -8.66 -1.38 -15.64
N GLN A 114 -9.41 -1.98 -16.56
CA GLN A 114 -10.62 -1.38 -17.16
C GLN A 114 -11.65 -0.90 -16.12
N TYR A 115 -11.43 -1.19 -14.84
CA TYR A 115 -12.05 -0.57 -13.70
C TYR A 115 -11.31 0.72 -13.27
N PRO A 116 -11.90 1.92 -13.44
CA PRO A 116 -11.30 3.16 -12.96
C PRO A 116 -11.02 3.05 -11.46
N ILE A 117 -9.73 3.15 -11.09
CA ILE A 117 -9.30 3.24 -9.69
C ILE A 117 -9.58 4.67 -9.20
N SER A 118 -10.86 5.00 -9.04
CA SER A 118 -11.26 6.18 -8.25
C SER A 118 -10.91 5.90 -6.79
N LEU A 119 -10.26 6.87 -6.13
CA LEU A 119 -10.04 6.79 -4.69
C LEU A 119 -11.41 6.61 -4.02
N PRO A 120 -11.56 5.72 -3.03
CA PRO A 120 -12.84 5.53 -2.36
C PRO A 120 -13.47 6.85 -1.87
N ALA A 121 -12.65 7.85 -1.52
CA ALA A 121 -13.11 9.17 -1.09
C ALA A 121 -13.97 9.91 -2.13
N ASP A 122 -13.77 9.67 -3.43
CA ASP A 122 -14.40 10.48 -4.48
C ASP A 122 -15.86 10.08 -4.74
N TRP A 123 -16.24 8.84 -4.43
CA TRP A 123 -17.59 8.31 -4.69
C TRP A 123 -18.27 7.71 -3.45
N ALA A 124 -17.51 7.29 -2.44
CA ALA A 124 -18.05 6.63 -1.25
C ALA A 124 -18.59 7.61 -0.19
N GLY A 125 -18.55 8.92 -0.45
CA GLY A 125 -18.89 9.97 0.52
C GLY A 125 -17.80 10.15 1.60
N PRO A 126 -18.13 10.76 2.76
CA PRO A 126 -17.18 10.95 3.85
C PRO A 126 -16.63 9.61 4.35
N VAL A 127 -15.34 9.38 4.14
CA VAL A 127 -14.62 8.18 4.57
C VAL A 127 -13.59 8.53 5.63
N ALA A 128 -13.38 7.63 6.58
CA ALA A 128 -12.35 7.80 7.60
C ALA A 128 -11.53 6.53 7.78
N GLY A 129 -10.24 6.72 8.09
CA GLY A 129 -9.36 5.62 8.47
C GLY A 129 -9.65 5.14 9.89
N PRO A 130 -9.31 3.88 10.23
CA PRO A 130 -9.60 3.31 11.55
C PRO A 130 -9.08 4.14 12.73
N THR A 131 -7.90 4.76 12.60
CA THR A 131 -7.32 5.63 13.64
C THR A 131 -8.14 6.91 13.87
N VAL A 132 -8.73 7.46 12.82
CA VAL A 132 -9.56 8.68 12.91
C VAL A 132 -10.90 8.35 13.55
N ILE A 133 -11.47 7.19 13.19
CA ILE A 133 -12.75 6.70 13.75
C ILE A 133 -12.62 6.43 15.24
N GLU A 134 -11.56 5.74 15.66
CA GLU A 134 -11.29 5.47 17.07
C GLU A 134 -11.17 6.76 17.90
N ARG A 135 -10.50 7.78 17.37
CA ARG A 135 -10.30 9.05 18.08
C ARG A 135 -11.58 9.88 18.20
N HIS A 136 -12.41 9.96 17.15
CA HIS A 136 -13.51 10.92 17.09
C HIS A 136 -14.89 10.29 17.34
N PHE A 137 -15.04 9.01 17.05
CA PHE A 137 -16.30 8.27 17.19
C PHE A 137 -16.25 7.22 18.31
N GLY A 138 -15.10 7.03 18.96
CA GLY A 138 -14.95 6.14 20.12
C GLY A 138 -15.03 4.65 19.79
N ILE A 139 -15.04 4.26 18.50
CA ILE A 139 -15.11 2.86 18.08
C ILE A 139 -13.68 2.28 18.05
N PRO A 140 -13.37 1.26 18.88
CA PRO A 140 -12.03 0.67 18.89
C PRO A 140 -11.64 0.10 17.54
N ARG A 141 -10.36 0.24 17.17
CA ARG A 141 -9.85 -0.29 15.91
C ARG A 141 -10.06 -1.81 15.79
N SER A 142 -9.89 -2.55 16.87
CA SER A 142 -10.16 -3.99 16.92
C SER A 142 -11.61 -4.33 16.59
N THR A 143 -12.56 -3.52 17.06
CA THR A 143 -13.99 -3.68 16.79
C THR A 143 -14.30 -3.45 15.31
N LEU A 144 -13.73 -2.42 14.69
CA LEU A 144 -13.89 -2.15 13.26
C LEU A 144 -13.41 -3.31 12.39
N PHE A 145 -12.22 -3.85 12.66
CA PHE A 145 -11.69 -4.99 11.90
C PHE A 145 -12.44 -6.29 12.20
N ARG A 146 -13.01 -6.44 13.40
CA ARG A 146 -13.89 -7.57 13.72
C ARG A 146 -15.17 -7.51 12.91
N TRP A 147 -15.82 -6.35 12.84
CA TRP A 147 -17.03 -6.14 12.04
C TRP A 147 -16.75 -6.34 10.55
N GLN A 148 -15.63 -5.84 10.06
CA GLN A 148 -15.21 -6.09 8.68
C GLN A 148 -15.01 -7.59 8.39
N LYS A 149 -14.39 -8.34 9.30
CA LYS A 149 -14.19 -9.79 9.12
C LYS A 149 -15.50 -10.60 9.13
N ARG A 150 -16.55 -10.06 9.73
CA ARG A 150 -17.89 -10.69 9.80
C ARG A 150 -18.85 -10.12 8.76
N ASP A 151 -18.37 -9.29 7.84
CA ASP A 151 -19.18 -8.57 6.86
C ASP A 151 -20.27 -7.68 7.49
N GLU A 152 -20.14 -7.34 8.77
CA GLU A 152 -21.07 -6.44 9.47
C GLU A 152 -20.78 -4.97 9.12
N ALA A 153 -19.55 -4.65 8.68
CA ALA A 153 -19.15 -3.30 8.26
C ALA A 153 -18.40 -3.33 6.93
N ILE A 154 -18.70 -2.35 6.09
CA ILE A 154 -18.06 -2.13 4.80
C ILE A 154 -16.73 -1.41 4.99
N ALA A 155 -15.66 -2.03 4.51
CA ALA A 155 -14.36 -1.40 4.40
C ALA A 155 -13.92 -1.37 2.94
N LEU A 156 -13.52 -0.19 2.47
CA LEU A 156 -13.04 0.02 1.12
C LEU A 156 -11.51 0.05 1.12
N LYS A 157 -10.89 -0.68 0.20
CA LYS A 157 -9.44 -0.63 0.00
C LYS A 157 -9.08 0.67 -0.72
N THR A 158 -8.14 1.43 -0.17
CA THR A 158 -7.47 2.52 -0.91
C THR A 158 -6.22 1.98 -1.61
N GLY A 159 -5.75 2.65 -2.66
CA GLY A 159 -4.61 2.25 -3.50
C GLY A 159 -3.28 2.04 -2.74
N SER A 160 -3.21 2.41 -1.45
CA SER A 160 -2.06 2.17 -0.56
C SER A 160 -2.19 0.94 0.35
N SER A 161 -3.05 -0.04 0.02
CA SER A 161 -3.35 -1.24 0.84
C SER A 161 -3.99 -0.94 2.20
N ARG A 162 -4.39 0.31 2.45
CA ARG A 162 -5.09 0.71 3.68
C ARG A 162 -6.59 0.54 3.50
N PHE A 163 -7.27 0.22 4.59
CA PHE A 163 -8.73 0.21 4.65
C PHE A 163 -9.24 1.56 5.13
N VAL A 164 -10.26 2.07 4.44
CA VAL A 164 -11.07 3.21 4.86
C VAL A 164 -12.51 2.75 5.03
N PHE A 165 -13.19 3.31 6.02
CA PHE A 165 -14.58 2.98 6.32
C PHE A 165 -15.45 4.19 5.97
N PRO A 166 -16.47 4.04 5.11
CA PRO A 166 -17.49 5.05 4.91
C PRO A 166 -18.20 5.38 6.23
N LEU A 167 -18.33 6.67 6.55
CA LEU A 167 -18.91 7.09 7.83
C LEU A 167 -20.43 6.95 7.87
N LYS A 168 -21.10 7.08 6.72
CA LYS A 168 -22.57 6.98 6.61
C LYS A 168 -23.13 5.63 7.08
N GLN A 169 -22.33 4.58 7.13
CA GLN A 169 -22.79 3.27 7.56
C GLN A 169 -22.94 3.15 9.07
N PHE A 170 -22.41 4.08 9.87
CA PHE A 170 -22.44 4.00 11.32
C PHE A 170 -23.59 4.81 11.89
N VAL A 171 -24.42 4.17 12.72
CA VAL A 171 -25.48 4.78 13.54
C VAL A 171 -25.14 4.49 15.00
N ASP A 172 -25.09 5.52 15.85
CA ASP A 172 -24.79 5.37 17.29
C ASP A 172 -23.56 4.50 17.58
N ALA A 173 -22.50 4.72 16.81
CA ALA A 173 -21.23 3.99 16.88
C ALA A 173 -21.31 2.48 16.56
N ARG A 174 -22.37 2.02 15.90
CA ARG A 174 -22.53 0.66 15.36
C ARG A 174 -22.79 0.68 13.86
N PRO A 175 -22.35 -0.34 13.10
CA PRO A 175 -22.72 -0.44 11.70
C PRO A 175 -24.24 -0.64 11.57
N ALA A 176 -24.82 -0.12 10.49
CA ALA A 176 -26.23 -0.29 10.18
C ALA A 176 -26.56 -1.77 9.99
N ASP A 177 -27.72 -2.19 10.52
CA ASP A 177 -28.17 -3.57 10.40
C ASP A 177 -28.43 -3.96 8.94
N GLY A 178 -28.19 -5.24 8.61
CA GLY A 178 -28.44 -5.76 7.27
C GLY A 178 -27.29 -5.62 6.27
N ILE A 179 -26.19 -4.92 6.61
CA ILE A 179 -25.00 -4.80 5.76
C ILE A 179 -24.44 -6.19 5.37
N ALA A 180 -24.37 -7.13 6.32
CA ALA A 180 -23.87 -8.48 6.06
C ALA A 180 -24.69 -9.23 5.02
N ALA A 181 -26.03 -9.09 5.05
CA ALA A 181 -26.91 -9.70 4.06
C ALA A 181 -26.68 -9.10 2.67
N LEU A 182 -26.45 -7.78 2.58
CA LEU A 182 -26.17 -7.10 1.33
C LEU A 182 -24.79 -7.47 0.75
N ILE A 183 -23.79 -7.66 1.60
CA ILE A 183 -22.48 -8.16 1.17
C ILE A 183 -22.60 -9.60 0.66
N ALA A 184 -23.41 -10.44 1.31
CA ALA A 184 -23.66 -11.79 0.82
C ALA A 184 -24.34 -11.83 -0.56
N VAL A 185 -25.23 -10.87 -0.85
CA VAL A 185 -25.90 -10.76 -2.16
C VAL A 185 -24.93 -10.33 -3.27
N PHE A 186 -24.12 -9.29 -3.04
CA PHE A 186 -23.25 -8.72 -4.08
C PHE A 186 -21.82 -9.31 -4.11
N GLY A 187 -21.44 -10.08 -3.09
CA GLY A 187 -20.16 -10.79 -2.99
C GLY A 187 -18.94 -9.94 -2.62
N ASP A 188 -18.99 -8.60 -2.74
CA ASP A 188 -17.88 -7.70 -2.41
C ASP A 188 -18.35 -6.38 -1.77
N HIS A 189 -17.57 -5.88 -0.80
CA HIS A 189 -17.83 -4.64 -0.07
C HIS A 189 -17.94 -3.42 -1.00
N ARG A 190 -17.16 -3.37 -2.08
CA ARG A 190 -17.17 -2.25 -3.02
C ARG A 190 -18.50 -2.19 -3.78
N SER A 191 -18.90 -3.30 -4.39
CA SER A 191 -20.15 -3.41 -5.16
C SER A 191 -21.36 -3.11 -4.28
N THR A 192 -21.40 -3.66 -3.07
CA THR A 192 -22.45 -3.36 -2.08
C THR A 192 -22.53 -1.86 -1.79
N TRP A 193 -21.39 -1.20 -1.53
CA TRP A 193 -21.39 0.23 -1.22
C TRP A 193 -21.77 1.11 -2.41
N GLN A 194 -21.35 0.73 -3.63
CA GLN A 194 -21.75 1.42 -4.86
C GLN A 194 -23.27 1.39 -5.02
N TRP A 195 -23.88 0.21 -4.85
CA TRP A 195 -25.33 0.08 -4.95
C TRP A 195 -26.06 0.87 -3.85
N LEU A 196 -25.54 0.88 -2.62
CA LEU A 196 -26.11 1.63 -1.49
C LEU A 196 -26.09 3.15 -1.70
N MET A 197 -25.11 3.67 -2.44
CA MET A 197 -24.94 5.09 -2.72
C MET A 197 -25.60 5.53 -4.04
N SER A 198 -25.85 4.59 -4.96
CA SER A 198 -26.54 4.88 -6.23
C SER A 198 -28.03 5.13 -6.01
N PRO A 199 -28.61 6.16 -6.64
CA PRO A 199 -30.05 6.36 -6.68
C PRO A 199 -30.76 5.11 -7.18
N ASN A 200 -31.78 4.66 -6.47
CA ASN A 200 -32.59 3.52 -6.88
C ASN A 200 -34.03 3.96 -7.09
N GLU A 201 -34.62 3.59 -8.22
CA GLU A 201 -36.00 3.92 -8.58
C GLU A 201 -37.01 3.44 -7.53
N LYS A 202 -36.74 2.30 -6.89
CA LYS A 202 -37.58 1.74 -5.81
C LYS A 202 -37.65 2.62 -4.56
N PHE A 203 -36.64 3.47 -4.35
CA PHE A 203 -36.59 4.39 -3.21
C PHE A 203 -36.78 5.84 -3.66
N ALA A 204 -37.56 6.06 -4.73
CA ALA A 204 -37.86 7.40 -5.27
C ALA A 204 -36.59 8.20 -5.59
N ALA A 205 -35.61 7.57 -6.25
CA ALA A 205 -34.30 8.14 -6.57
C ALA A 205 -33.47 8.56 -5.34
N THR A 206 -33.81 8.08 -4.15
CA THR A 206 -32.99 8.26 -2.93
C THR A 206 -31.99 7.11 -2.79
N PRO A 207 -30.78 7.35 -2.25
CA PRO A 207 -29.82 6.28 -1.96
C PRO A 207 -30.41 5.24 -0.99
N PRO A 208 -30.31 3.93 -1.31
CA PRO A 208 -30.77 2.85 -0.42
C PRO A 208 -30.16 2.88 0.99
N ILE A 209 -28.97 3.47 1.17
CA ILE A 209 -28.36 3.67 2.49
C ILE A 209 -29.28 4.46 3.43
N ASP A 210 -30.02 5.45 2.94
CA ASP A 210 -30.91 6.26 3.78
C ASP A 210 -32.16 5.47 4.21
N ALA A 211 -32.57 4.45 3.44
CA ALA A 211 -33.62 3.52 3.83
C ALA A 211 -33.11 2.51 4.87
N LEU A 212 -31.88 2.05 4.71
CA LEU A 212 -31.20 1.16 5.66
C LEU A 212 -31.03 1.84 7.03
N LEU A 213 -30.60 3.10 7.04
CA LEU A 213 -30.43 3.92 8.25
C LEU A 213 -31.77 4.21 8.96
N ARG A 214 -32.90 4.16 8.24
CA ARG A 214 -34.26 4.28 8.80
C ARG A 214 -34.82 2.95 9.30
N GLY A 215 -34.03 1.88 9.32
CA GLY A 215 -34.43 0.55 9.81
C GLY A 215 -35.22 -0.29 8.81
N LYS A 216 -35.34 0.13 7.54
CA LYS A 216 -36.08 -0.62 6.50
C LYS A 216 -35.21 -1.73 5.87
N VAL A 217 -34.66 -2.60 6.71
CA VAL A 217 -33.68 -3.61 6.27
C VAL A 217 -34.27 -4.60 5.27
N ALA A 218 -35.48 -5.10 5.52
CA ALA A 218 -36.14 -6.09 4.66
C ALA A 218 -36.36 -5.56 3.23
N ASP A 219 -36.82 -4.32 3.10
CA ASP A 219 -37.07 -3.67 1.80
C ASP A 219 -35.78 -3.49 1.01
N VAL A 220 -34.68 -3.12 1.68
CA VAL A 220 -33.37 -2.91 1.05
C VAL A 220 -32.75 -4.23 0.61
N VAL A 221 -32.84 -5.29 1.41
CA VAL A 221 -32.35 -6.63 1.05
C VAL A 221 -33.15 -7.22 -0.13
N ALA A 222 -34.48 -7.07 -0.13
CA ALA A 222 -35.31 -7.51 -1.24
C ALA A 222 -35.01 -6.74 -2.55
N ALA A 223 -34.77 -5.43 -2.45
CA ALA A 223 -34.36 -4.62 -3.59
C ALA A 223 -32.96 -5.00 -4.10
N ALA A 224 -32.04 -5.36 -3.21
CA ALA A 224 -30.70 -5.80 -3.57
C ALA A 224 -30.70 -7.15 -4.31
N GLY A 225 -31.51 -8.12 -3.88
CA GLY A 225 -31.65 -9.40 -4.56
C GLY A 225 -32.07 -9.22 -6.03
N LEU A 226 -33.09 -8.40 -6.27
CA LEU A 226 -33.57 -8.12 -7.63
C LEU A 226 -32.54 -7.35 -8.47
N ALA A 227 -31.72 -6.50 -7.86
CA ALA A 227 -30.67 -5.76 -8.55
C ALA A 227 -29.46 -6.64 -8.89
N SER A 228 -29.13 -7.63 -8.05
CA SER A 228 -28.05 -8.58 -8.32
C SER A 228 -28.38 -9.54 -9.47
N GLU A 229 -29.67 -9.82 -9.72
CA GLU A 229 -30.12 -10.67 -10.83
C GLU A 229 -30.09 -9.96 -12.19
N HIS A 230 -30.21 -8.63 -12.22
CA HIS A 230 -30.24 -7.81 -13.45
C HIS A 230 -28.87 -7.22 -13.82
N GLY A 231 -27.82 -7.55 -13.08
CA GLY A 231 -26.46 -7.06 -13.28
C GLY A 231 -25.46 -8.18 -13.55
N ALA A 232 -25.56 -8.79 -14.74
CA ALA A 232 -24.51 -9.60 -15.37
C ALA A 232 -24.35 -9.15 -16.83
#